data_AF-A0A3N5GY95-F1
#
_entry.id   AF-A0A3N5GY95-F1
#
_cell.length_a   1.000
_cell.length_b   1.000
_cell.length_c   1.000
_cell.angle_alpha   90.00
_cell.angle_beta   90.00
_cell.angle_gamma   90.00
#
_symmetry.space_group_name_H-M   'P 1'
#
loop_
_entity.id
_entity.type
_entity.pdbx_description
1 polymer ?
#
loop_
_entity_poly.entity_id
_entity_poly.type
_entity_poly.pdbx_seq_one_letter_code
_entity_poly.pdbx_strand_id
1 'polypeptide(L)'
;MTRATLVMLAAAAIAASLACGKGENSLDGSLSEVFDLEVSTVHVLRNYDALVVSYEHNSGRDIDLVLRFTLALDQLDLPTGRTTNIAGHTDGGTLRATFLHNAAGEPARVLADVSIGEFTLDKGGNPGDDTAGSFSASFVADGTYGSGRAVSGRFHAIALDGGYGDD
;
A
#
# COMPACT_ATOMS: atom_id res chain seq x y z
N MET A 1 -33.84 54.20 -1.11
CA MET A 1 -33.66 53.64 0.25
C MET A 1 -34.18 52.21 0.21
N THR A 2 -33.37 51.29 -0.34
CA THR A 2 -32.52 50.29 0.37
C THR A 2 -33.27 49.01 0.75
N ARG A 3 -33.33 48.07 -0.21
CA ARG A 3 -33.57 46.64 0.00
C ARG A 3 -32.47 45.86 -0.71
N ALA A 4 -31.31 45.75 -0.08
CA ALA A 4 -30.20 44.96 -0.61
C ALA A 4 -29.27 44.54 0.53
N THR A 5 -29.79 43.75 1.46
CA THR A 5 -28.95 43.17 2.52
C THR A 5 -29.63 41.92 3.07
N LEU A 6 -29.49 40.76 2.42
CA LEU A 6 -29.79 39.43 3.04
C LEU A 6 -29.55 38.23 2.09
N VAL A 7 -28.47 38.17 1.30
CA VAL A 7 -28.15 36.92 0.56
C VAL A 7 -26.64 36.68 0.44
N MET A 8 -25.88 36.89 1.52
CA MET A 8 -24.42 36.66 1.45
C MET A 8 -23.84 36.14 2.76
N LEU A 9 -24.43 35.08 3.32
CA LEU A 9 -23.88 34.44 4.52
C LEU A 9 -24.26 32.94 4.64
N ALA A 10 -24.18 32.19 3.54
CA ALA A 10 -24.46 30.74 3.56
C ALA A 10 -23.48 29.88 2.74
N ALA A 11 -22.37 30.43 2.24
CA ALA A 11 -21.44 29.70 1.36
C ALA A 11 -20.09 29.33 2.01
N ALA A 12 -19.89 29.57 3.31
CA ALA A 12 -18.59 29.40 3.96
C ALA A 12 -18.47 28.17 4.89
N ALA A 13 -19.47 27.27 4.94
CA ALA A 13 -19.52 26.19 5.94
C ALA A 13 -19.44 24.76 5.38
N ILE A 14 -19.12 24.56 4.09
CA ILE A 14 -19.03 23.21 3.48
C ILE A 14 -17.58 22.80 3.14
N ALA A 15 -16.58 23.65 3.41
CA ALA A 15 -15.18 23.37 3.08
C ALA A 15 -14.34 22.77 4.24
N ALA A 16 -14.97 22.29 5.32
CA ALA A 16 -14.28 21.88 6.55
C ALA A 16 -14.37 20.38 6.88
N SER A 17 -14.85 19.52 5.97
CA SER A 17 -15.00 18.07 6.23
C SER A 17 -14.15 17.14 5.33
N LEU A 18 -13.17 17.66 4.60
CA LEU A 18 -12.21 16.84 3.84
C LEU A 18 -10.87 16.62 4.60
N ALA A 19 -10.79 17.06 5.85
CA ALA A 19 -9.62 16.88 6.67
C ALA A 19 -9.77 15.62 7.55
N CYS A 20 -8.83 14.69 7.39
CA CYS A 20 -8.54 13.52 8.24
C CYS A 20 -9.29 12.21 7.94
N GLY A 21 -9.42 11.87 6.66
CA GLY A 21 -9.36 10.47 6.25
C GLY A 21 -8.22 10.34 5.25
N LYS A 22 -7.13 9.64 5.59
CA LYS A 22 -6.20 9.16 4.55
C LYS A 22 -7.07 8.39 3.54
N GLY A 23 -6.94 8.71 2.25
CA GLY A 23 -7.80 8.16 1.20
C GLY A 23 -7.75 6.62 1.13
N GLU A 24 -8.52 6.03 0.22
CA GLU A 24 -8.57 4.57 0.04
C GLU A 24 -7.19 3.95 -0.20
N ASN A 25 -6.27 4.73 -0.78
CA ASN A 25 -4.87 4.41 -0.97
C ASN A 25 -4.01 5.22 0.00
N SER A 26 -3.30 4.55 0.91
CA SER A 26 -2.43 5.24 1.86
C SER A 26 -1.37 4.33 2.49
N LEU A 27 -0.28 4.97 2.94
CA LEU A 27 0.73 4.37 3.79
C LEU A 27 0.86 5.14 5.11
N ASP A 28 1.22 4.44 6.18
CA ASP A 28 1.47 4.99 7.52
C ASP A 28 2.56 4.17 8.24
N GLY A 29 3.00 4.61 9.40
CA GLY A 29 3.97 3.93 10.24
C GLY A 29 5.30 4.68 10.40
N SER A 30 6.17 4.11 11.23
CA SER A 30 7.46 4.71 11.58
C SER A 30 8.50 4.66 10.45
N LEU A 31 8.20 4.02 9.31
CA LEU A 31 8.98 4.19 8.08
C LEU A 31 8.98 5.63 7.55
N SER A 32 7.98 6.45 7.93
CA SER A 32 7.94 7.88 7.57
C SER A 32 9.13 8.67 8.12
N GLU A 33 9.84 8.15 9.12
CA GLU A 33 11.10 8.73 9.61
C GLU A 33 12.30 8.41 8.72
N VAL A 34 12.16 7.49 7.76
CA VAL A 34 13.22 7.04 6.84
C VAL A 34 13.04 7.64 5.45
N PHE A 35 11.81 7.65 4.94
CA PHE A 35 11.44 8.24 3.65
C PHE A 35 9.96 8.66 3.65
N ASP A 36 9.57 9.54 2.73
CA ASP A 36 8.20 10.03 2.63
C ASP A 36 7.23 8.91 2.22
N LEU A 37 6.06 8.86 2.88
CA LEU A 37 5.00 7.87 2.65
C LEU A 37 3.79 8.47 1.91
N GLU A 38 3.92 9.66 1.32
CA GLU A 38 2.89 10.21 0.46
C GLU A 38 2.60 9.28 -0.73
N VAL A 39 1.32 9.10 -1.08
CA VAL A 39 0.88 8.22 -2.16
C VAL A 39 -0.03 8.99 -3.10
N SER A 40 0.28 8.93 -4.39
CA SER A 40 -0.58 9.46 -5.46
C SER A 40 -1.38 8.37 -6.15
N THR A 41 -0.75 7.22 -6.41
CA THR A 41 -1.34 6.12 -7.19
C THR A 41 -0.99 4.77 -6.58
N VAL A 42 -1.87 3.80 -6.75
CA VAL A 42 -1.61 2.40 -6.41
C VAL A 42 -1.85 1.50 -7.62
N HIS A 43 -0.95 0.55 -7.82
CA HIS A 43 -1.08 -0.51 -8.81
C HIS A 43 -1.11 -1.86 -8.09
N VAL A 44 -2.06 -2.72 -8.50
CA VAL A 44 -2.17 -4.09 -8.00
C VAL A 44 -1.90 -5.03 -9.17
N LEU A 45 -0.93 -5.91 -9.01
CA LEU A 45 -0.66 -7.02 -9.92
C LEU A 45 -0.92 -8.34 -9.21
N ARG A 46 -1.50 -9.30 -9.91
CA ARG A 46 -1.75 -10.65 -9.42
C ARG A 46 -1.39 -11.66 -10.49
N ASN A 47 -0.66 -12.70 -10.09
CA ASN A 47 -0.48 -13.93 -10.87
C ASN A 47 -0.51 -15.12 -9.90
N TYR A 48 -0.43 -16.38 -10.36
CA TYR A 48 -0.58 -17.58 -9.50
C TYR A 48 0.32 -17.53 -8.24
N ASP A 49 1.55 -17.05 -8.37
CA ASP A 49 2.58 -17.10 -7.34
C ASP A 49 2.56 -15.90 -6.38
N ALA A 50 2.05 -14.74 -6.80
CA ALA A 50 2.20 -13.50 -6.05
C ALA A 50 1.03 -12.52 -6.20
N LEU A 51 0.81 -11.77 -5.13
CA LEU A 51 0.10 -10.48 -5.14
C LEU A 51 1.13 -9.37 -4.93
N VAL A 52 1.15 -8.37 -5.81
CA VAL A 52 2.05 -7.22 -5.73
C VAL A 52 1.21 -5.95 -5.65
N VAL A 53 1.52 -5.10 -4.68
CA VAL A 53 0.92 -3.77 -4.52
C VAL A 53 2.02 -2.73 -4.55
N SER A 54 2.01 -1.88 -5.57
CA SER A 54 2.95 -0.76 -5.73
C SER A 54 2.27 0.54 -5.36
N TYR A 55 2.87 1.30 -4.46
CA TYR A 55 2.48 2.64 -4.05
C TYR A 55 3.44 3.63 -4.69
N GLU A 56 2.91 4.56 -5.47
CA GLU A 56 3.69 5.52 -6.22
C GLU A 56 3.34 6.95 -5.82
N HIS A 57 4.34 7.82 -5.82
CA HIS A 57 4.18 9.26 -5.65
C HIS A 57 4.63 9.98 -6.90
N ASN A 58 3.76 10.84 -7.44
CA ASN A 58 4.08 11.68 -8.58
C ASN A 58 4.55 13.05 -8.08
N SER A 59 5.87 13.28 -8.11
CA SER A 59 6.48 14.56 -7.72
C SER A 59 6.53 15.57 -8.89
N GLY A 60 5.75 15.31 -9.94
CA GLY A 60 5.58 16.16 -11.13
C GLY A 60 6.55 15.81 -12.26
N ARG A 61 7.86 15.75 -11.97
CA ARG A 61 8.87 15.38 -12.98
C ARG A 61 9.19 13.89 -12.98
N ASP A 62 9.19 13.31 -11.79
CA ASP A 62 9.63 11.95 -11.53
C ASP A 62 8.49 11.17 -10.85
N ILE A 63 8.46 9.85 -11.03
CA ILE A 63 7.53 8.96 -10.33
C ILE A 63 8.36 8.09 -9.40
N ASP A 64 8.13 8.25 -8.10
CA ASP A 64 8.82 7.50 -7.06
C ASP A 64 8.02 6.25 -6.73
N LEU A 65 8.70 5.09 -6.69
CA LEU A 65 8.13 3.89 -6.06
C LEU A 65 8.34 4.01 -4.55
N VAL A 66 7.35 4.59 -3.90
CA VAL A 66 7.33 4.82 -2.45
C VAL A 66 7.48 3.51 -1.72
N LEU A 67 6.66 2.52 -2.05
CA LEU A 67 6.75 1.19 -1.49
C LEU A 67 6.15 0.18 -2.45
N ARG A 68 6.83 -0.93 -2.67
CA ARG A 68 6.23 -2.14 -3.24
C ARG A 68 6.13 -3.20 -2.17
N PHE A 69 4.91 -3.65 -1.92
CA PHE A 69 4.60 -4.83 -1.14
C PHE A 69 4.43 -6.02 -2.09
N THR A 70 5.14 -7.11 -1.86
CA THR A 70 4.95 -8.36 -2.59
C THR A 70 4.66 -9.46 -1.59
N LEU A 71 3.49 -10.10 -1.74
CA LEU A 71 3.06 -11.26 -0.98
C LEU A 71 3.25 -12.51 -1.83
N ALA A 72 4.11 -13.42 -1.36
CA ALA A 72 4.24 -14.74 -1.94
C ALA A 72 3.03 -15.59 -1.53
N LEU A 73 2.34 -16.11 -2.53
CA LEU A 73 1.14 -16.91 -2.33
C LEU A 73 1.55 -18.35 -2.07
N ASP A 74 2.32 -18.99 -2.96
CA ASP A 74 2.77 -20.38 -2.77
C ASP A 74 1.58 -21.28 -2.39
N GLN A 75 0.54 -21.28 -3.23
CA GLN A 75 -0.76 -21.94 -3.00
C GLN A 75 -1.58 -21.42 -1.81
N LEU A 76 -1.19 -20.31 -1.18
CA LEU A 76 -1.99 -19.62 -0.17
C LEU A 76 -3.29 -19.12 -0.79
N ASP A 77 -4.40 -19.62 -0.26
CA ASP A 77 -5.71 -19.05 -0.52
C ASP A 77 -5.86 -17.71 0.24
N LEU A 78 -6.43 -16.71 -0.43
CA LEU A 78 -6.69 -15.37 0.11
C LEU A 78 -8.20 -15.13 0.23
N PRO A 79 -8.88 -15.79 1.19
CA PRO A 79 -10.29 -15.58 1.38
C PRO A 79 -10.56 -14.14 1.84
N THR A 80 -11.50 -13.49 1.16
CA THR A 80 -11.91 -12.13 1.48
C THR A 80 -12.35 -11.99 2.94
N GLY A 81 -11.91 -10.91 3.59
CA GLY A 81 -12.24 -10.56 4.97
C GLY A 81 -11.50 -11.37 6.02
N ARG A 82 -10.55 -12.24 5.64
CA ARG A 82 -9.68 -12.94 6.59
C ARG A 82 -8.28 -12.36 6.60
N THR A 83 -7.72 -12.32 7.81
CA THR A 83 -6.34 -11.92 8.04
C THR A 83 -5.39 -13.11 7.86
N THR A 84 -4.27 -12.88 7.19
CA THR A 84 -3.19 -13.83 6.98
C THR A 84 -1.89 -13.28 7.55
N ASN A 85 -1.10 -14.13 8.21
CA ASN A 85 0.25 -13.77 8.65
C ASN A 85 1.19 -13.64 7.46
N ILE A 86 1.92 -12.53 7.38
CA ILE A 86 2.88 -12.25 6.29
C ILE A 86 4.36 -12.31 6.72
N ALA A 87 4.64 -12.65 7.98
CA ALA A 87 5.99 -12.86 8.48
C ALA A 87 6.54 -14.25 8.10
N GLY A 88 7.87 -14.38 8.13
CA GLY A 88 8.56 -15.64 7.90
C GLY A 88 8.66 -16.03 6.43
N HIS A 89 8.66 -17.34 6.17
CA HIS A 89 8.88 -17.92 4.85
C HIS A 89 7.70 -18.80 4.42
N THR A 90 7.54 -19.00 3.13
CA THR A 90 6.67 -20.02 2.55
C THR A 90 7.31 -21.41 2.70
N ASP A 91 6.57 -22.47 2.38
CA ASP A 91 7.08 -23.85 2.45
C ASP A 91 8.24 -24.07 1.46
N GLY A 92 8.22 -23.37 0.33
CA GLY A 92 9.33 -23.30 -0.64
C GLY A 92 10.56 -22.51 -0.15
N GLY A 93 10.56 -21.97 1.08
CA GLY A 93 11.70 -21.28 1.66
C GLY A 93 11.92 -19.84 1.16
N THR A 94 10.95 -19.25 0.45
CA THR A 94 10.98 -17.84 0.05
C THR A 94 10.32 -16.99 1.13
N LEU A 95 10.72 -15.72 1.30
CA LEU A 95 10.04 -14.81 2.23
C LEU A 95 8.55 -14.69 1.89
N ARG A 96 7.69 -14.75 2.92
CA ARG A 96 6.24 -14.64 2.74
C ARG A 96 5.85 -13.25 2.23
N ALA A 97 6.49 -12.20 2.73
CA ALA A 97 6.34 -10.85 2.21
C ALA A 97 7.67 -10.14 2.08
N THR A 98 7.79 -9.34 1.01
CA THR A 98 8.93 -8.45 0.79
C THR A 98 8.45 -7.04 0.53
N PHE A 99 9.28 -6.09 0.97
CA PHE A 99 9.03 -4.66 0.83
C PHE A 99 10.22 -4.01 0.14
N LEU A 100 9.96 -3.16 -0.85
CA LEU A 100 11.00 -2.46 -1.61
C LEU A 100 10.65 -0.98 -1.75
N HIS A 101 11.64 -0.11 -1.58
CA HIS A 101 11.56 1.31 -1.84
C HIS A 101 12.51 1.67 -3.00
N ASN A 102 12.08 2.55 -3.90
CA ASN A 102 12.91 3.04 -4.99
C ASN A 102 12.45 4.43 -5.47
N ALA A 103 13.01 5.48 -4.87
CA ALA A 103 12.87 6.85 -5.36
C ALA A 103 13.64 7.07 -6.66
N ALA A 104 13.16 7.97 -7.51
CA ALA A 104 13.80 8.30 -8.76
C ALA A 104 15.21 8.88 -8.54
N GLY A 105 16.20 8.33 -9.24
CA GLY A 105 17.60 8.72 -9.09
C GLY A 105 18.31 8.07 -7.89
N GLU A 106 17.60 7.28 -7.08
CA GLU A 106 18.19 6.48 -6.02
C GLU A 106 18.28 4.99 -6.42
N PRO A 107 19.23 4.23 -5.85
CA PRO A 107 19.24 2.78 -5.98
C PRO A 107 18.10 2.14 -5.18
N ALA A 108 17.44 1.14 -5.76
CA ALA A 108 16.42 0.37 -5.05
C ALA A 108 16.94 -0.22 -3.73
N ARG A 109 16.10 -0.17 -2.70
CA ARG A 109 16.36 -0.68 -1.35
C ARG A 109 15.30 -1.69 -0.96
N VAL A 110 15.73 -2.92 -0.70
CA VAL A 110 14.89 -3.92 -0.04
C VAL A 110 14.89 -3.61 1.45
N LEU A 111 13.70 -3.60 2.05
CA LEU A 111 13.54 -3.39 3.48
C LEU A 111 13.91 -4.68 4.23
N ALA A 112 14.25 -4.52 5.51
CA ALA A 112 14.47 -5.64 6.41
C ALA A 112 13.27 -6.62 6.44
N ASP A 113 13.53 -7.87 6.81
CA ASP A 113 12.50 -8.91 6.85
C ASP A 113 11.36 -8.57 7.82
N VAL A 114 10.16 -9.08 7.51
CA VAL A 114 8.99 -8.91 8.38
C VAL A 114 9.13 -9.80 9.61
N SER A 115 9.16 -9.17 10.78
CA SER A 115 9.13 -9.87 12.08
C SER A 115 7.71 -10.21 12.52
N ILE A 116 6.78 -9.28 12.34
CA ILE A 116 5.35 -9.41 12.64
C ILE A 116 4.60 -8.70 11.53
N GLY A 117 3.60 -9.35 10.95
CA GLY A 117 2.78 -8.67 9.97
C GLY A 117 1.52 -9.44 9.62
N GLU A 118 0.53 -8.68 9.16
CA GLU A 118 -0.78 -9.16 8.78
C GLU A 118 -1.18 -8.56 7.43
N PHE A 119 -1.92 -9.34 6.64
CA PHE A 119 -2.56 -8.91 5.40
C PHE A 119 -4.02 -9.33 5.42
N THR A 120 -4.90 -8.45 4.94
CA THR A 120 -6.32 -8.74 4.72
C THR A 120 -6.71 -8.29 3.32
N LEU A 121 -7.31 -9.21 2.56
CA LEU A 121 -7.97 -8.88 1.30
C LEU A 121 -9.44 -8.55 1.59
N ASP A 122 -9.86 -7.32 1.35
CA ASP A 122 -11.22 -6.85 1.66
C ASP A 122 -12.20 -7.11 0.50
N LYS A 123 -11.69 -7.14 -0.73
CA LYS A 123 -12.48 -7.34 -1.96
C LYS A 123 -11.58 -7.76 -3.13
N GLY A 124 -12.14 -8.52 -4.08
CA GLY A 124 -11.49 -8.84 -5.36
C GLY A 124 -10.37 -9.87 -5.20
N GLY A 125 -9.24 -9.62 -5.86
CA GLY A 125 -8.02 -10.41 -5.69
C GLY A 125 -7.59 -11.24 -6.91
N ASN A 126 -8.41 -11.33 -7.96
CA ASN A 126 -8.01 -11.90 -9.24
C ASN A 126 -7.81 -10.81 -10.31
N PRO A 127 -7.05 -11.08 -11.39
CA PRO A 127 -6.94 -10.16 -12.51
C PRO A 127 -8.30 -9.75 -13.06
N GLY A 128 -8.49 -8.45 -13.28
CA GLY A 128 -9.73 -7.83 -13.72
C GLY A 128 -10.68 -7.41 -12.60
N ASP A 129 -10.47 -7.89 -11.36
CA ASP A 129 -11.32 -7.56 -10.23
C ASP A 129 -11.01 -6.17 -9.66
N ASP A 130 -12.07 -5.49 -9.23
CA ASP A 130 -11.98 -4.33 -8.34
C ASP A 130 -11.51 -4.78 -6.94
N THR A 131 -10.24 -4.53 -6.65
CA THR A 131 -9.49 -5.20 -5.59
C THR A 131 -9.07 -4.22 -4.51
N ALA A 132 -9.39 -4.55 -3.25
CA ALA A 132 -9.07 -3.74 -2.09
C ALA A 132 -8.56 -4.58 -0.93
N GLY A 133 -7.71 -3.99 -0.09
CA GLY A 133 -7.20 -4.65 1.09
C GLY A 133 -6.29 -3.77 1.93
N SER A 134 -5.67 -4.39 2.92
CA SER A 134 -4.75 -3.72 3.82
C SER A 134 -3.66 -4.65 4.33
N PHE A 135 -2.56 -4.07 4.79
CA PHE A 135 -1.51 -4.79 5.50
C PHE A 135 -0.96 -3.97 6.66
N SER A 136 -0.29 -4.66 7.59
CA SER A 136 0.63 -4.06 8.56
C SER A 136 1.88 -4.94 8.68
N ALA A 137 3.04 -4.32 8.84
CA ALA A 137 4.30 -5.00 8.99
C ALA A 137 5.20 -4.24 9.97
N SER A 138 5.89 -4.99 10.83
CA SER A 138 7.02 -4.53 11.64
C SER A 138 8.25 -5.31 11.25
N PHE A 139 9.36 -4.62 11.02
CA PHE A 139 10.58 -5.21 10.47
C PHE A 139 11.58 -5.60 11.56
N VAL A 140 12.38 -6.63 11.29
CA VAL A 140 13.48 -7.05 12.17
C VAL A 140 14.44 -5.89 12.44
N ALA A 141 15.04 -5.84 13.63
CA ALA A 141 15.99 -4.82 14.04
C ALA A 141 17.44 -5.31 13.86
N ASP A 142 17.88 -5.43 12.61
CA ASP A 142 19.16 -6.04 12.20
C ASP A 142 20.17 -5.05 11.58
N GLY A 143 19.82 -3.77 11.48
CA GLY A 143 20.65 -2.73 10.86
C GLY A 143 20.46 -2.58 9.34
N THR A 144 19.58 -3.38 8.73
CA THR A 144 19.18 -3.24 7.31
C THR A 144 18.29 -2.00 7.11
N TYR A 145 18.06 -1.60 5.86
CA TYR A 145 17.16 -0.48 5.53
C TYR A 145 15.75 -0.72 6.09
N GLY A 146 15.19 0.27 6.78
CA GLY A 146 13.89 0.14 7.45
C GLY A 146 13.88 -0.76 8.70
N SER A 147 15.03 -1.23 9.18
CA SER A 147 15.11 -2.12 10.35
C SER A 147 14.52 -1.50 11.62
N GLY A 148 13.79 -2.31 12.39
CA GLY A 148 13.11 -1.90 13.62
C GLY A 148 11.96 -0.91 13.44
N ARG A 149 11.54 -0.65 12.20
CA ARG A 149 10.41 0.22 11.88
C ARG A 149 9.17 -0.58 11.53
N ALA A 150 8.07 0.13 11.35
CA ALA A 150 6.79 -0.44 10.97
C ALA A 150 6.14 0.38 9.85
N VAL A 151 5.29 -0.30 9.09
CA VAL A 151 4.48 0.29 8.02
C VAL A 151 3.13 -0.40 7.97
N SER A 152 2.11 0.37 7.67
CA SER A 152 0.79 -0.15 7.29
C SER A 152 0.34 0.50 6.00
N GLY A 153 -0.49 -0.22 5.25
CA GLY A 153 -1.00 0.25 3.98
C GLY A 153 -2.43 -0.15 3.74
N ARG A 154 -3.16 0.69 3.02
CA ARG A 154 -4.48 0.39 2.44
C ARG A 154 -4.40 0.61 0.94
N PHE A 155 -5.01 -0.29 0.18
CA PHE A 155 -5.04 -0.20 -1.27
C PHE A 155 -6.43 -0.47 -1.83
N HIS A 156 -6.70 0.16 -2.98
CA HIS A 156 -7.87 -0.04 -3.82
C HIS A 156 -7.50 0.28 -5.28
N ALA A 157 -7.57 -0.73 -6.15
CA ALA A 157 -7.33 -0.60 -7.59
C ALA A 157 -7.90 -1.80 -8.36
N ILE A 158 -8.00 -1.69 -9.69
CA ILE A 158 -8.21 -2.85 -10.55
C ILE A 158 -6.93 -3.71 -10.54
N ALA A 159 -7.06 -4.97 -10.15
CA ALA A 159 -5.95 -5.91 -10.23
C ALA A 159 -5.66 -6.25 -11.69
N LEU A 160 -4.41 -6.11 -12.10
CA LEU A 160 -3.95 -6.52 -13.43
C LEU A 160 -3.25 -7.87 -13.34
N ASP A 161 -3.24 -8.59 -14.46
CA ASP A 161 -2.42 -9.80 -14.58
C ASP A 161 -0.93 -9.41 -14.50
N GLY A 162 -0.22 -9.96 -13.51
CA GLY A 162 1.21 -9.76 -13.32
C GLY A 162 2.07 -10.52 -14.33
N GLY A 163 1.48 -11.45 -15.08
CA GLY A 163 2.15 -12.34 -16.01
C GLY A 163 2.92 -13.46 -15.31
N TYR A 164 3.06 -14.60 -16.02
CA TYR A 164 3.68 -15.86 -15.57
C TYR A 164 2.98 -16.58 -14.40
N GLY A 165 2.93 -17.91 -14.48
CA GLY A 165 2.10 -18.81 -13.67
C GLY A 165 1.23 -19.64 -14.63
N ASP A 166 1.29 -20.96 -14.56
CA ASP A 166 0.56 -21.82 -15.50
C ASP A 166 -0.97 -21.68 -15.31
N ASP A 167 -1.71 -21.65 -16.42
CA ASP A 167 -3.19 -21.57 -16.49
C ASP A 167 -3.90 -22.75 -15.79
#